data_AF-A0A537XL17-F1
#
_entry.id   AF-A0A537XL17-F1
#
_cell.length_a   1.000
_cell.length_b   1.000
_cell.length_c   1.000
_cell.angle_alpha   90.00
_cell.angle_beta   90.00
_cell.angle_gamma   90.00
#
_symmetry.space_group_name_H-M   'P 1'
#
loop_
_entity.id
_entity.type
_entity.pdbx_description
1 polymer ?
#
loop_
_entity_poly.entity_id
_entity_poly.type
_entity_poly.pdbx_seq_one_letter_code
_entity_poly.pdbx_strand_id
1 'polypeptide(L)' 'MARIYTRTGDKGETTLMGGKRASKTHPRVEAMGDVDELNAAIGVAMAAQTDAKVLDV' A
#
# COMPACT_ATOMS: atom_id res chain seq x y z
N MET A 1 3.60 21.34 -4.77
CA MET A 1 3.32 20.01 -4.19
C MET A 1 1.91 19.60 -4.57
N ALA A 2 1.72 18.44 -5.20
CA ALA A 2 0.39 17.97 -5.58
C ALA A 2 -0.39 17.56 -4.32
N ARG A 3 -1.73 17.70 -4.35
CA ARG A 3 -2.58 17.16 -3.29
C ARG A 3 -2.61 15.64 -3.41
N ILE A 4 -2.25 14.94 -2.34
CA ILE A 4 -2.35 13.48 -2.27
C ILE A 4 -3.82 13.06 -2.15
N TYR A 5 -4.65 13.84 -1.46
CA TYR A 5 -6.08 13.55 -1.32
C TYR A 5 -6.87 14.00 -2.56
N THR A 6 -7.58 13.06 -3.17
CA THR A 6 -8.46 13.30 -4.33
C THR A 6 -9.95 13.29 -3.96
N ARG A 7 -10.32 12.70 -2.82
CA ARG A 7 -11.70 12.46 -2.35
C ARG A 7 -12.54 11.55 -3.25
N THR A 8 -11.95 10.93 -4.29
CA THR A 8 -12.68 10.01 -5.18
C THR A 8 -13.19 8.76 -4.46
N GLY A 9 -12.57 8.40 -3.33
CA GLY A 9 -12.90 7.24 -2.53
C GLY A 9 -13.87 7.46 -1.37
N ASP A 10 -14.44 8.65 -1.23
CA ASP A 10 -15.31 9.00 -0.08
C ASP A 10 -16.62 8.18 -0.08
N LYS A 11 -17.03 7.65 -1.23
CA LYS A 11 -18.20 6.76 -1.37
C LYS A 11 -17.88 5.27 -1.14
N GLY A 12 -16.71 4.95 -0.56
CA GLY A 12 -16.34 3.57 -0.24
C GLY A 12 -15.74 2.76 -1.41
N GLU A 13 -15.40 3.41 -2.52
CA GLU A 13 -14.92 2.76 -3.75
C GLU A 13 -13.53 3.29 -4.16
N THR A 14 -12.65 2.44 -4.68
CA THR A 14 -11.32 2.83 -5.18
C THR A 14 -11.16 2.52 -6.67
N THR A 15 -10.16 3.13 -7.31
CA THR A 15 -9.83 2.86 -8.71
C THR A 15 -8.70 1.84 -8.76
N LEU A 16 -8.93 0.74 -9.47
CA LEU A 16 -7.93 -0.26 -9.80
C LEU A 16 -7.11 0.18 -11.01
N MET A 17 -5.94 -0.43 -11.18
CA MET A 17 -5.17 -0.29 -12.41
C MET A 17 -6.03 -0.63 -13.63
N GLY A 18 -6.02 0.24 -14.65
CA GLY A 18 -6.91 0.15 -15.82
C GLY A 18 -8.23 0.91 -15.69
N GLY A 19 -8.45 1.68 -14.62
CA GLY A 19 -9.57 2.62 -14.49
C GLY A 19 -10.88 2.00 -13.98
N LYS A 20 -10.95 0.68 -13.80
CA LYS A 20 -12.10 0.00 -13.18
C LYS A 20 -12.23 0.42 -11.71
N ARG A 21 -13.46 0.62 -11.24
CA ARG A 21 -13.74 0.87 -9.81
C ARG A 21 -14.18 -0.40 -9.07
N ALA A 22 -13.85 -0.47 -7.79
CA ALA A 22 -14.25 -1.56 -6.90
C ALA A 22 -14.47 -1.05 -5.48
N SER A 23 -15.35 -1.74 -4.73
CA SER A 23 -15.55 -1.50 -3.30
C SER A 23 -14.21 -1.61 -2.56
N LYS A 24 -14.00 -0.78 -1.54
CA LYS A 24 -12.84 -0.88 -0.64
C LYS A 24 -12.79 -2.22 0.09
N THR A 25 -13.93 -2.88 0.28
CA THR A 25 -14.04 -4.21 0.89
C THR A 25 -13.99 -5.36 -0.11
N HIS A 26 -13.68 -5.08 -1.39
CA HIS A 26 -13.55 -6.13 -2.40
C HIS A 26 -12.30 -6.99 -2.08
N PRO A 27 -12.33 -8.33 -2.22
CA PRO A 27 -11.22 -9.20 -1.85
C PRO A 27 -9.86 -8.84 -2.46
N ARG A 28 -9.86 -8.34 -3.71
CA ARG A 28 -8.66 -7.81 -4.37
C ARG A 28 -8.07 -6.58 -3.66
N VAL A 29 -8.91 -5.66 -3.17
CA VAL A 29 -8.45 -4.45 -2.48
C VAL A 29 -7.88 -4.81 -1.11
N GLU A 30 -8.54 -5.71 -0.38
CA GLU A 30 -8.04 -6.28 0.87
C GLU A 30 -6.66 -6.93 0.68
N ALA A 31 -6.53 -7.85 -0.28
CA ALA A 31 -5.25 -8.51 -0.56
C ALA A 31 -4.13 -7.52 -0.96
N MET A 32 -4.46 -6.43 -1.66
CA MET A 32 -3.49 -5.38 -1.95
C MET A 32 -3.10 -4.59 -0.68
N GLY A 33 -4.05 -4.35 0.23
CA GLY A 33 -3.80 -3.73 1.52
C GLY A 33 -2.88 -4.58 2.40
N ASP A 34 -3.13 -5.89 2.49
CA ASP A 34 -2.28 -6.82 3.24
C ASP A 34 -0.82 -6.81 2.74
N VAL A 35 -0.63 -6.75 1.43
CA VAL A 35 0.70 -6.68 0.81
C VAL A 35 1.37 -5.33 1.09
N ASP A 36 0.62 -4.22 1.06
CA ASP A 36 1.13 -2.89 1.38
C ASP A 36 1.55 -2.80 2.86
N GLU A 37 0.74 -3.36 3.77
CA GLU A 37 1.06 -3.45 5.20
C GLU A 37 2.32 -4.30 5.45
N LEU A 38 2.42 -5.48 4.80
CA LEU A 38 3.61 -6.32 4.88
C LEU A 38 4.86 -5.56 4.41
N ASN A 39 4.75 -4.84 3.29
CA ASN A 39 5.86 -4.08 2.73
C ASN A 39 6.32 -2.97 3.68
N ALA A 40 5.38 -2.27 4.33
CA ALA A 40 5.69 -1.29 5.36
C ALA A 40 6.39 -1.92 6.56
N ALA A 41 5.92 -3.08 7.02
CA ALA A 41 6.54 -3.82 8.14
C ALA A 41 7.98 -4.26 7.82
N ILE A 42 8.24 -4.71 6.59
CA ILE A 42 9.60 -5.01 6.10
C ILE A 42 10.47 -3.75 6.18
N GLY A 43 9.96 -2.60 5.74
CA GLY A 43 10.68 -1.33 5.82
C GLY A 43 11.06 -0.95 7.27
N VAL A 44 10.16 -1.17 8.22
CA VAL A 44 10.45 -0.96 9.66
C VAL A 44 11.54 -1.92 10.14
N ALA A 45 11.46 -3.20 9.78
CA ALA A 45 12.48 -4.19 10.16
C ALA A 45 13.86 -3.85 9.56
N MET A 46 13.90 -3.39 8.31
CA MET A 46 15.13 -2.91 7.65
C MET A 46 15.72 -1.68 8.34
N ALA A 47 14.88 -0.75 8.82
CA ALA A 47 15.36 0.43 9.53
C ALA A 47 15.88 0.12 10.94
N ALA A 48 15.45 -0.98 11.55
CA ALA A 48 15.78 -1.34 12.93
C ALA A 48 16.94 -2.33 13.08
N GLN A 49 17.29 -3.09 12.04
CA GLN A 49 18.38 -4.07 12.07
C GLN A 49 19.76 -3.39 11.94
N THR A 50 20.84 -4.17 12.08
CA THR A 50 22.23 -3.71 11.88
C THR A 50 23.12 -4.67 11.08
N ASP A 51 22.54 -5.75 10.51
CA ASP A 51 23.28 -6.70 9.69
C ASP A 51 23.69 -6.04 8.36
N ALA A 52 24.99 -5.88 8.16
CA ALA A 52 25.56 -5.26 6.97
C ALA A 52 25.15 -5.96 5.67
N LYS A 53 24.87 -7.27 5.68
CA LYS A 53 24.46 -8.00 4.47
C LYS A 53 23.07 -7.59 3.96
N VAL A 54 22.22 -7.06 4.84
CA VAL A 54 20.85 -6.63 4.52
C VAL A 54 20.82 -5.14 4.16
N LEU A 55 21.84 -4.36 4.50
CA LEU A 55 21.96 -2.95 4.13
C LEU A 55 22.64 -2.72 2.78
N ASP A 56 23.26 -3.76 2.21
CA ASP A 56 24.03 -3.72 0.95
C ASP A 56 23.24 -4.24 -0.27
N VAL A 57 21.91 -4.41 -0.12
CA VAL A 57 20.97 -4.71 -1.23
C VAL A 57 20.36 -3.43 -1.79
#